data_AF-A0A1I4G065-F1
#
_entry.id   AF-A0A1I4G065-F1
#
_cell.length_a   1.000
_cell.length_b   1.000
_cell.length_c   1.000
_cell.angle_alpha   90.00
_cell.angle_beta   90.00
_cell.angle_gamma   90.00
#
_symmetry.space_group_name_H-M   'P 1'
#
loop_
_entity.id
_entity.type
_entity.pdbx_description
1 polymer ?
#
loop_
_entity_poly.entity_id
_entity_poly.type
_entity_poly.pdbx_seq_one_letter_code
_entity_poly.pdbx_strand_id
1 'polypeptide(L)'
;MPIYDDKIDLYDPNGKLLESDVPLEAISPMRNPAIENIIYNIKRSVAVNLSGIEKGLKNGALGGKGRFIPGRELDLPITENAEIIGEKIRKIVRVSDDDDDISVSLINKGNQLLVQVPNERIKMAGDYTVSSLVTGAAVTQSIIDTFDVNIFDASTVKTAVMGAYPQTLDLSGANISAILGPPVLFEGLGYGLRNVMANHVVAITNKNTLNAAALSSIMEQTAMFETGDATGAYERSHLLGLAFQGLNANNLVYELVKENGKGSVGTVIETLVGLALEDGVIRVLKKMNSGYNMYEPVDWALWNAYAAAGLLAANIVNCGAARAAQAVASTVLYYNDILEYETGLPGVDFGRVEGVGVGFSFFSHSIYGGGGPGTFHGNHVVTRHAKGYAIPCAAVAMCLDAGTQMFSVERTSALIGTVYSTIDTLREPIKFVAEGAGEIKDKI
;
A
#
# COMPACT_ATOMS: atom_id res chain seq x y z
N MET A 1 -28.00 -7.73 10.65
CA MET A 1 -27.70 -9.16 10.92
C MET A 1 -26.51 -9.50 10.05
N PRO A 2 -25.38 -9.85 10.66
CA PRO A 2 -24.17 -10.24 9.95
C PRO A 2 -24.46 -11.36 8.94
N ILE A 3 -23.76 -11.34 7.81
CA ILE A 3 -23.70 -12.44 6.84
C ILE A 3 -22.88 -13.60 7.41
N TYR A 4 -21.82 -13.31 8.16
CA TYR A 4 -20.91 -14.30 8.75
C TYR A 4 -21.00 -14.29 10.27
N ASP A 5 -20.94 -15.48 10.87
CA ASP A 5 -20.97 -15.65 12.33
C ASP A 5 -19.62 -15.34 12.99
N ASP A 6 -18.57 -15.10 12.18
CA ASP A 6 -17.22 -14.81 12.64
C ASP A 6 -17.14 -13.53 13.46
N LYS A 7 -16.45 -13.63 14.59
CA LYS A 7 -16.09 -12.50 15.44
C LYS A 7 -14.61 -12.51 15.75
N ILE A 8 -14.04 -11.31 15.86
CA ILE A 8 -12.62 -11.08 16.09
C ILE A 8 -12.41 -9.99 17.14
N ASP A 9 -11.29 -10.08 17.82
CA ASP A 9 -10.75 -9.01 18.66
C ASP A 9 -9.67 -8.26 17.87
N LEU A 10 -9.71 -6.93 17.90
CA LEU A 10 -8.76 -6.07 17.20
C LEU A 10 -7.70 -5.55 18.18
N TYR A 11 -6.43 -5.65 17.78
CA TYR A 11 -5.29 -5.29 18.60
C TYR A 11 -4.44 -4.21 17.92
N ASP A 12 -3.80 -3.37 18.74
CA ASP A 12 -2.88 -2.35 18.27
C ASP A 12 -1.51 -2.95 17.88
N PRO A 13 -0.61 -2.16 17.25
CA PRO A 13 0.73 -2.61 16.91
C PRO A 13 1.60 -3.07 18.09
N ASN A 14 1.22 -2.77 19.33
CA ASN A 14 1.93 -3.12 20.55
C ASN A 14 1.34 -4.34 21.26
N GLY A 15 0.34 -4.98 20.67
CA GLY A 15 -0.34 -6.14 21.25
C GLY A 15 -1.36 -5.79 22.33
N LYS A 16 -1.88 -4.56 22.33
CA LYS A 16 -2.95 -4.13 23.23
C LYS A 16 -4.31 -4.22 22.54
N LEU A 17 -5.28 -4.79 23.23
CA LEU A 17 -6.68 -4.84 22.76
C LEU A 17 -7.22 -3.43 22.52
N LEU A 18 -7.81 -3.22 21.34
CA LEU A 18 -8.50 -1.99 20.93
C LEU A 18 -10.02 -2.18 21.00
N GLU A 19 -10.53 -3.20 20.33
CA GLU A 19 -11.96 -3.52 20.26
C GLU A 19 -12.13 -5.03 20.37
N SER A 20 -13.22 -5.48 21.00
CA SER A 20 -13.50 -6.91 21.22
C SER A 20 -14.88 -7.29 20.70
N ASP A 21 -15.04 -8.58 20.38
CA ASP A 21 -16.28 -9.19 19.89
C ASP A 21 -16.81 -8.51 18.62
N VAL A 22 -15.89 -8.09 17.74
CA VAL A 22 -16.19 -7.35 16.52
C VAL A 22 -16.65 -8.32 15.43
N PRO A 23 -17.84 -8.14 14.81
CA PRO A 23 -18.24 -8.93 13.65
C PRO A 23 -17.23 -8.77 12.51
N LEU A 24 -16.87 -9.85 11.83
CA LEU A 24 -15.87 -9.84 10.75
C LEU A 24 -16.18 -8.79 9.66
N GLU A 25 -17.46 -8.60 9.33
CA GLU A 25 -17.89 -7.61 8.33
C GLU A 25 -17.60 -6.16 8.73
N ALA A 26 -17.33 -5.87 10.00
CA ALA A 26 -17.01 -4.52 10.47
C ALA A 26 -15.64 -4.02 9.98
N ILE A 27 -14.76 -4.92 9.54
CA ILE A 27 -13.49 -4.57 8.87
C ILE A 27 -13.57 -4.70 7.35
N SER A 28 -14.74 -5.01 6.79
CA SER A 28 -14.91 -5.13 5.34
C SER A 28 -14.65 -3.80 4.64
N PRO A 29 -13.89 -3.77 3.52
CA PRO A 29 -13.75 -2.58 2.70
C PRO A 29 -15.08 -2.00 2.21
N MET A 30 -16.15 -2.81 2.17
CA MET A 30 -17.49 -2.37 1.75
C MET A 30 -18.30 -1.73 2.88
N ARG A 31 -17.80 -1.70 4.12
CA ARG A 31 -18.55 -1.22 5.29
C ARG A 31 -17.76 -0.33 6.23
N ASN A 32 -16.46 -0.58 6.39
CA ASN A 32 -15.64 0.13 7.36
C ASN A 32 -15.40 1.59 6.92
N PRO A 33 -15.84 2.60 7.69
CA PRO A 33 -15.75 4.00 7.28
C PRO A 33 -14.29 4.50 7.19
N ALA A 34 -13.38 3.93 7.98
CA ALA A 34 -11.97 4.29 7.91
C ALA A 34 -11.32 3.73 6.64
N ILE A 35 -11.65 2.51 6.21
CA ILE A 35 -11.19 1.97 4.92
C ILE A 35 -11.73 2.83 3.76
N GLU A 36 -13.02 3.18 3.77
CA GLU A 36 -13.58 4.11 2.78
C GLU A 36 -12.77 5.41 2.70
N ASN A 37 -12.47 6.02 3.86
CA ASN A 37 -11.69 7.25 3.95
C ASN A 37 -10.23 7.06 3.46
N ILE A 38 -9.57 5.95 3.79
CA ILE A 38 -8.24 5.59 3.30
C ILE A 38 -8.24 5.56 1.77
N ILE A 39 -9.16 4.81 1.15
CA ILE A 39 -9.24 4.65 -0.30
C ILE A 39 -9.61 5.98 -0.97
N TYR A 40 -10.53 6.73 -0.38
CA TYR A 40 -10.90 8.04 -0.87
C TYR A 40 -9.71 9.01 -0.90
N ASN A 41 -8.94 9.08 0.20
CA ASN A 41 -7.74 9.91 0.28
C ASN A 41 -6.66 9.47 -0.71
N ILE A 42 -6.47 8.17 -0.93
CA ILE A 42 -5.51 7.65 -1.91
C ILE A 42 -5.87 8.13 -3.33
N LYS A 43 -7.15 8.07 -3.72
CA LYS A 43 -7.60 8.43 -5.08
C LYS A 43 -7.52 9.94 -5.34
N ARG A 44 -7.80 10.77 -4.34
CA ARG A 44 -7.98 12.22 -4.51
C ARG A 44 -6.75 13.07 -4.20
N SER A 45 -5.74 12.49 -3.56
CA SER A 45 -4.56 13.23 -3.10
C SER A 45 -3.45 13.24 -4.16
N VAL A 46 -2.77 14.37 -4.29
CA VAL A 46 -1.65 14.57 -5.20
C VAL A 46 -0.56 15.35 -4.48
N ALA A 47 0.67 14.83 -4.54
CA ALA A 47 1.86 15.55 -4.08
C ALA A 47 2.37 16.45 -5.21
N VAL A 48 2.60 17.73 -4.90
CA VAL A 48 3.17 18.72 -5.82
C VAL A 48 4.55 19.12 -5.31
N ASN A 49 5.57 19.03 -6.15
CA ASN A 49 6.94 19.43 -5.82
C ASN A 49 7.26 20.81 -6.40
N LEU A 50 6.87 21.89 -5.69
CA LEU A 50 7.12 23.27 -6.11
C LEU A 50 8.60 23.57 -6.30
N SER A 51 9.46 23.12 -5.37
CA SER A 51 10.92 23.26 -5.51
C SER A 51 11.49 22.54 -6.74
N GLY A 52 10.90 21.39 -7.11
CA GLY A 52 11.26 20.67 -8.32
C GLY A 52 10.83 21.40 -9.59
N ILE A 53 9.63 21.98 -9.60
CA ILE A 53 9.14 22.82 -10.70
C ILE A 53 10.05 24.03 -10.88
N GLU A 54 10.33 24.77 -9.80
CA GLU A 54 11.21 25.93 -9.80
C GLU A 54 12.60 25.61 -10.37
N LYS A 55 13.24 24.55 -9.84
CA LYS A 55 14.54 24.11 -10.31
C LYS A 55 14.51 23.62 -11.75
N GLY A 56 13.45 22.93 -12.17
CA GLY A 56 13.27 22.43 -13.54
C GLY A 56 13.19 23.59 -14.53
N LEU A 57 12.39 24.61 -14.21
CA LEU A 57 12.26 25.83 -14.99
C LEU A 57 13.57 26.61 -15.06
N LYS A 58 14.24 26.83 -13.93
CA LYS A 58 15.49 27.59 -13.85
C LYS A 58 16.61 27.00 -14.71
N ASN A 59 16.65 25.68 -14.82
CA ASN A 59 17.72 24.96 -15.54
C ASN A 59 17.31 24.45 -16.93
N GLY A 60 16.06 24.69 -17.36
CA GLY A 60 15.52 24.08 -18.58
C GLY A 60 15.47 22.54 -18.54
N ALA A 61 15.52 21.94 -17.35
CA ALA A 61 15.56 20.50 -17.12
C ALA A 61 14.13 19.92 -17.14
N LEU A 62 13.60 19.67 -18.33
CA LEU A 62 12.18 19.45 -18.57
C LEU A 62 11.90 18.11 -19.27
N GLY A 63 10.81 17.45 -18.88
CA GLY A 63 10.29 16.27 -19.58
C GLY A 63 11.05 14.97 -19.33
N GLY A 64 11.85 14.87 -18.25
CA GLY A 64 12.44 13.62 -17.77
C GLY A 64 13.94 13.64 -17.59
N LYS A 65 14.48 12.50 -17.12
CA LYS A 65 15.89 12.34 -16.76
C LYS A 65 16.82 12.64 -17.96
N GLY A 66 17.82 13.49 -17.73
CA GLY A 66 18.86 13.79 -18.72
C GLY A 66 18.43 14.70 -19.87
N ARG A 67 17.22 15.30 -19.80
CA ARG A 67 16.70 16.21 -20.82
C ARG A 67 16.84 17.66 -20.37
N PHE A 68 17.39 18.48 -21.24
CA PHE A 68 17.54 19.92 -21.06
C PHE A 68 17.12 20.61 -22.36
N ILE A 69 16.43 21.74 -22.26
CA ILE A 69 15.99 22.54 -23.40
C ILE A 69 16.65 23.93 -23.27
N PRO A 70 17.87 24.10 -23.79
CA PRO A 70 18.59 25.37 -23.70
C PRO A 70 17.82 26.53 -24.34
N GLY A 71 17.80 27.69 -23.68
CA GLY A 71 17.11 28.89 -24.14
C GLY A 71 15.62 28.94 -23.79
N ARG A 72 15.13 27.99 -22.97
CA ARG A 72 13.76 27.95 -22.44
C ARG A 72 13.71 28.01 -20.91
N GLU A 73 14.77 28.51 -20.29
CA GLU A 73 14.88 28.68 -18.84
C GLU A 73 13.97 29.81 -18.34
N LEU A 74 13.35 29.62 -17.17
CA LEU A 74 12.56 30.63 -16.48
C LEU A 74 12.96 30.67 -15.00
N ASP A 75 13.37 31.85 -14.51
CA ASP A 75 13.71 32.05 -13.10
C ASP A 75 12.53 32.71 -12.37
N LEU A 76 11.74 31.90 -11.69
CA LEU A 76 10.52 32.32 -11.00
C LEU A 76 10.62 31.94 -9.51
N PRO A 77 10.35 32.84 -8.55
CA PRO A 77 10.43 32.54 -7.12
C PRO A 77 9.19 31.78 -6.64
N ILE A 78 8.99 30.55 -7.13
CA ILE A 78 7.77 29.74 -6.91
C ILE A 78 7.63 29.36 -5.44
N THR A 79 8.69 28.85 -4.83
CA THR A 79 8.68 28.39 -3.42
C THR A 79 8.47 29.55 -2.44
N GLU A 80 9.01 30.73 -2.74
CA GLU A 80 8.77 31.95 -1.94
C GLU A 80 7.30 32.42 -1.98
N ASN A 81 6.58 32.08 -3.05
CA ASN A 81 5.17 32.43 -3.26
C ASN A 81 4.22 31.23 -3.11
N ALA A 82 4.66 30.17 -2.42
CA ALA A 82 3.90 28.92 -2.31
C ALA A 82 2.51 29.10 -1.68
N GLU A 83 2.34 30.06 -0.77
CA GLU A 83 1.05 30.36 -0.12
C GLU A 83 0.04 30.90 -1.13
N ILE A 84 0.42 31.93 -1.90
CA ILE A 84 -0.39 32.54 -2.96
C ILE A 84 -0.75 31.49 -4.03
N ILE A 85 0.23 30.69 -4.44
CA ILE A 85 0.01 29.61 -5.41
C ILE A 85 -0.96 28.57 -4.84
N GLY A 86 -0.82 28.20 -3.56
CA GLY A 86 -1.72 27.27 -2.87
C GLY A 86 -3.17 27.77 -2.81
N GLU A 87 -3.38 29.06 -2.50
CA GLU A 87 -4.70 29.68 -2.50
C GLU A 87 -5.35 29.68 -3.89
N LYS A 88 -4.58 30.01 -4.94
CA LYS A 88 -5.07 29.95 -6.33
C LYS A 88 -5.40 28.53 -6.76
N ILE A 89 -4.57 27.55 -6.41
CA ILE A 89 -4.85 26.13 -6.66
C ILE A 89 -6.17 25.74 -5.99
N ARG A 90 -6.34 26.08 -4.70
CA ARG A 90 -7.58 25.80 -3.95
C ARG A 90 -8.80 26.39 -4.66
N LYS A 91 -8.71 27.64 -5.13
CA LYS A 91 -9.79 28.31 -5.86
C LYS A 91 -10.13 27.63 -7.20
N ILE A 92 -9.13 27.17 -7.95
CA ILE A 92 -9.34 26.51 -9.26
C ILE A 92 -9.91 25.09 -9.08
N VAL A 93 -9.42 24.36 -8.07
CA VAL A 93 -9.81 22.97 -7.81
C VAL A 93 -11.20 22.88 -7.18
N ARG A 94 -11.65 23.89 -6.44
CA ARG A 94 -13.00 23.96 -5.87
C ARG A 94 -14.09 23.79 -6.93
N VAL A 95 -15.20 23.16 -6.57
CA VAL A 95 -16.42 23.01 -7.40
C VAL A 95 -17.51 23.95 -6.89
N SER A 96 -17.72 24.01 -5.58
CA SER A 96 -18.70 24.91 -4.94
C SER A 96 -18.16 25.53 -3.64
N ASP A 97 -18.78 26.61 -3.17
CA ASP A 97 -18.38 27.23 -1.90
C ASP A 97 -18.72 26.38 -0.68
N ASP A 98 -19.62 25.41 -0.83
CA ASP A 98 -20.03 24.45 0.20
C ASP A 98 -19.10 23.21 0.26
N ASP A 99 -18.10 23.12 -0.64
CA ASP A 99 -17.12 22.01 -0.63
C ASP A 99 -16.27 22.08 0.66
N ASP A 100 -16.51 21.15 1.58
CA ASP A 100 -15.83 21.09 2.88
C ASP A 100 -14.59 20.17 2.87
N ASP A 101 -14.42 19.35 1.83
CA ASP A 101 -13.39 18.32 1.76
C ASP A 101 -12.17 18.68 0.91
N ILE A 102 -12.17 19.84 0.24
CA ILE A 102 -11.01 20.36 -0.49
C ILE A 102 -9.89 20.77 0.47
N SER A 103 -8.69 20.26 0.21
CA SER A 103 -7.50 20.62 1.01
C SER A 103 -6.30 20.94 0.13
N VAL A 104 -5.61 22.03 0.45
CA VAL A 104 -4.31 22.38 -0.10
C VAL A 104 -3.42 22.75 1.08
N SER A 105 -2.47 21.87 1.41
CA SER A 105 -1.58 22.01 2.56
C SER A 105 -0.15 22.23 2.11
N LEU A 106 0.50 23.26 2.64
CA LEU A 106 1.92 23.52 2.42
C LEU A 106 2.76 22.57 3.27
N ILE A 107 3.71 21.90 2.63
CA ILE A 107 4.62 20.94 3.27
C ILE A 107 6.05 21.46 3.11
N ASN A 108 6.90 21.21 4.11
CA ASN A 108 8.32 21.61 4.13
C ASN A 108 8.55 23.08 3.76
N LYS A 109 7.84 24.00 4.44
CA LYS A 109 7.93 25.45 4.21
C LYS A 109 7.60 25.86 2.77
N GLY A 110 6.62 25.20 2.14
CA GLY A 110 6.17 25.52 0.78
C GLY A 110 6.97 24.87 -0.35
N ASN A 111 7.97 24.03 -0.03
CA ASN A 111 8.70 23.29 -1.06
C ASN A 111 7.84 22.23 -1.76
N GLN A 112 6.86 21.69 -1.04
CA GLN A 112 5.88 20.73 -1.53
C GLN A 112 4.46 21.13 -1.11
N LEU A 113 3.46 20.63 -1.83
CA LEU A 113 2.05 20.72 -1.44
C LEU A 113 1.42 19.33 -1.40
N LEU A 114 0.48 19.13 -0.47
CA LEU A 114 -0.56 18.11 -0.57
C LEU A 114 -1.82 18.77 -1.13
N VAL A 115 -2.28 18.34 -2.30
CA VAL A 115 -3.55 18.78 -2.88
C VAL A 115 -4.52 17.61 -2.81
N GLN A 116 -5.65 17.78 -2.12
CA GLN A 116 -6.74 16.83 -2.07
C GLN A 116 -7.94 17.41 -2.81
N VAL A 117 -8.27 16.82 -3.96
CA VAL A 117 -9.41 17.29 -4.78
C VAL A 117 -10.74 16.91 -4.10
N PRO A 118 -11.81 17.71 -4.30
CA PRO A 118 -13.11 17.44 -3.69
C PRO A 118 -13.81 16.23 -4.31
N ASN A 119 -14.71 15.62 -3.55
CA ASN A 119 -15.36 14.34 -3.88
C ASN A 119 -16.14 14.41 -5.18
N GLU A 120 -16.78 15.54 -5.44
CA GLU A 120 -17.61 15.81 -6.63
C GLU A 120 -16.81 15.54 -7.91
N ARG A 121 -15.52 15.89 -7.94
CA ARG A 121 -14.65 15.63 -9.09
C ARG A 121 -14.35 14.15 -9.25
N ILE A 122 -14.15 13.42 -8.16
CA ILE A 122 -13.90 11.97 -8.19
C ILE A 122 -15.17 11.23 -8.60
N LYS A 123 -16.34 11.60 -8.07
CA LYS A 123 -17.64 10.99 -8.37
C LYS A 123 -18.05 11.13 -9.83
N MET A 124 -17.75 12.27 -10.44
CA MET A 124 -18.14 12.56 -11.83
C MET A 124 -17.10 12.11 -12.87
N ALA A 125 -15.95 11.62 -12.44
CA ALA A 125 -14.89 11.16 -13.33
C ALA A 125 -15.02 9.66 -13.65
N GLY A 126 -14.51 9.26 -14.82
CA GLY A 126 -14.43 7.84 -15.19
C GLY A 126 -13.42 7.05 -14.33
N ASP A 127 -12.36 7.70 -13.85
CA ASP A 127 -11.36 7.10 -12.97
C ASP A 127 -10.63 8.18 -12.12
N TYR A 128 -9.67 7.75 -11.28
CA TYR A 128 -8.99 8.60 -10.32
C TYR A 128 -7.92 9.53 -10.93
N THR A 129 -7.55 9.41 -12.21
CA THR A 129 -6.55 10.30 -12.84
C THR A 129 -6.96 11.77 -12.85
N VAL A 130 -8.27 12.03 -12.71
CA VAL A 130 -8.82 13.37 -12.56
C VAL A 130 -8.12 14.17 -11.46
N SER A 131 -7.71 13.53 -10.36
CA SER A 131 -7.02 14.23 -9.26
C SER A 131 -5.70 14.84 -9.74
N SER A 132 -4.88 14.04 -10.44
CA SER A 132 -3.59 14.47 -10.99
C SER A 132 -3.75 15.49 -12.11
N LEU A 133 -4.71 15.28 -13.02
CA LEU A 133 -4.93 16.17 -14.17
C LEU A 133 -5.46 17.54 -13.74
N VAL A 134 -6.46 17.57 -12.86
CA VAL A 134 -7.02 18.81 -12.32
C VAL A 134 -5.99 19.55 -11.48
N THR A 135 -5.25 18.83 -10.62
CA THR A 135 -4.17 19.45 -9.82
C THR A 135 -3.09 20.03 -10.71
N GLY A 136 -2.60 19.29 -11.71
CA GLY A 136 -1.57 19.80 -12.62
C GLY A 136 -2.03 21.02 -13.41
N ALA A 137 -3.29 21.05 -13.87
CA ALA A 137 -3.86 22.20 -14.55
C ALA A 137 -3.98 23.42 -13.62
N ALA A 138 -4.39 23.21 -12.37
CA ALA A 138 -4.49 24.26 -11.36
C ALA A 138 -3.11 24.82 -10.99
N VAL A 139 -2.10 23.97 -10.80
CA VAL A 139 -0.72 24.38 -10.52
C VAL A 139 -0.15 25.19 -11.69
N THR A 140 -0.34 24.72 -12.93
CA THR A 140 0.15 25.40 -14.14
C THR A 140 -0.47 26.80 -14.26
N GLN A 141 -1.79 26.92 -14.15
CA GLN A 141 -2.48 28.21 -14.22
C GLN A 141 -2.09 29.14 -13.07
N SER A 142 -1.95 28.60 -11.85
CA SER A 142 -1.59 29.40 -10.67
C SER A 142 -0.18 30.00 -10.80
N ILE A 143 0.78 29.26 -11.36
CA ILE A 143 2.13 29.77 -11.61
C ILE A 143 2.09 30.85 -12.71
N ILE A 144 1.43 30.57 -13.84
CA ILE A 144 1.34 31.53 -14.95
C ILE A 144 0.71 32.85 -14.50
N ASP A 145 -0.40 32.78 -13.77
CA ASP A 145 -1.14 33.95 -13.29
C ASP A 145 -0.41 34.71 -12.16
N THR A 146 0.38 34.03 -11.34
CA THR A 146 1.14 34.69 -10.26
C THR A 146 2.32 35.50 -10.77
N PHE A 147 2.94 35.07 -11.87
CA PHE A 147 4.15 35.69 -12.40
C PHE A 147 3.97 36.34 -13.79
N ASP A 148 2.73 36.44 -14.28
CA ASP A 148 2.41 36.95 -15.62
C ASP A 148 3.29 36.34 -16.71
N VAL A 149 3.39 35.01 -16.70
CA VAL A 149 4.28 34.27 -17.61
C VAL A 149 3.81 34.48 -19.05
N ASN A 150 4.73 34.94 -19.91
CA ASN A 150 4.47 35.16 -21.32
C ASN A 150 3.85 33.91 -22.00
N ILE A 151 2.89 34.12 -22.88
CA ILE A 151 2.22 33.07 -23.65
C ILE A 151 3.20 32.12 -24.38
N PHE A 152 4.36 32.61 -24.84
CA PHE A 152 5.38 31.78 -25.50
C PHE A 152 6.09 30.84 -24.51
N ASP A 153 6.12 31.19 -23.23
CA ASP A 153 6.80 30.45 -22.15
C ASP A 153 5.85 29.63 -21.27
N ALA A 154 4.54 29.84 -21.38
CA ALA A 154 3.52 29.07 -20.67
C ALA A 154 3.65 27.54 -20.88
N SER A 155 4.05 27.11 -22.08
CA SER A 155 4.31 25.70 -22.39
C SER A 155 5.46 25.09 -21.57
N THR A 156 6.47 25.90 -21.22
CA THR A 156 7.58 25.50 -20.36
C THR A 156 7.08 25.19 -18.94
N VAL A 157 6.21 26.04 -18.39
CA VAL A 157 5.57 25.81 -17.07
C VAL A 157 4.78 24.52 -17.06
N LYS A 158 3.92 24.30 -18.07
CA LYS A 158 3.19 23.03 -18.20
C LYS A 158 4.13 21.83 -18.19
N THR A 159 5.25 21.92 -18.91
CA THR A 159 6.20 20.80 -19.05
C THR A 159 6.95 20.55 -17.73
N ALA A 160 7.24 21.60 -16.95
CA ALA A 160 7.82 21.45 -15.62
C ALA A 160 6.86 20.78 -14.63
N VAL A 161 5.56 21.04 -14.76
CA VAL A 161 4.53 20.45 -13.89
C VAL A 161 4.21 19.01 -14.30
N MET A 162 3.80 18.78 -15.55
CA MET A 162 3.24 17.50 -16.04
C MET A 162 4.24 16.64 -16.83
N GLY A 163 5.49 17.08 -16.98
CA GLY A 163 6.50 16.33 -17.71
C GLY A 163 6.23 16.26 -19.21
N ALA A 164 6.55 15.12 -19.82
CA ALA A 164 6.50 14.91 -21.26
C ALA A 164 5.08 14.62 -21.82
N TYR A 165 4.05 14.55 -20.98
CA TYR A 165 2.69 14.30 -21.43
C TYR A 165 2.19 15.41 -22.40
N PRO A 166 1.58 15.09 -23.56
CA PRO A 166 1.04 13.79 -23.99
C PRO A 166 1.94 12.99 -24.93
N GLN A 167 3.22 13.35 -25.11
CA GLN A 167 4.15 12.53 -25.89
C GLN A 167 4.37 11.16 -25.22
N THR A 168 4.34 11.12 -23.89
CA THR A 168 4.29 9.90 -23.08
C THR A 168 2.85 9.59 -22.68
N LEU A 169 2.55 8.30 -22.46
CA LEU A 169 1.24 7.86 -21.97
C LEU A 169 1.00 8.25 -20.50
N ASP A 170 2.07 8.50 -19.76
CA ASP A 170 2.09 8.86 -18.35
C ASP A 170 2.68 10.27 -18.13
N LEU A 171 2.78 10.64 -16.84
CA LEU A 171 3.39 11.88 -16.38
C LEU A 171 4.93 11.75 -16.24
N SER A 172 5.59 11.10 -17.20
CA SER A 172 7.05 10.94 -17.22
C SER A 172 7.77 12.28 -17.09
N GLY A 173 8.58 12.41 -16.03
CA GLY A 173 9.34 13.63 -15.75
C GLY A 173 8.52 14.77 -15.13
N ALA A 174 7.30 14.50 -14.66
CA ALA A 174 6.49 15.46 -13.93
C ALA A 174 7.04 15.73 -12.53
N ASN A 175 6.66 16.89 -11.98
CA ASN A 175 6.89 17.26 -10.58
C ASN A 175 5.60 17.19 -9.75
N ILE A 176 4.59 16.48 -10.26
CA ILE A 176 3.41 16.06 -9.50
C ILE A 176 3.37 14.53 -9.45
N SER A 177 2.91 13.96 -8.35
CA SER A 177 2.84 12.51 -8.16
C SER A 177 1.65 12.11 -7.30
N ALA A 178 0.89 11.12 -7.77
CA ALA A 178 -0.10 10.41 -6.98
C ALA A 178 0.48 9.06 -6.48
N ILE A 179 -0.11 8.49 -5.43
CA ILE A 179 0.22 7.11 -5.00
C ILE A 179 -0.14 6.10 -6.10
N LEU A 180 -1.24 6.34 -6.81
CA LEU A 180 -1.72 5.47 -7.89
C LEU A 180 -1.17 5.93 -9.24
N GLY A 181 -0.43 5.06 -9.94
CA GLY A 181 -0.03 5.32 -11.33
C GLY A 181 -1.23 5.33 -12.29
N PRO A 182 -1.09 5.82 -13.54
CA PRO A 182 -2.22 5.94 -14.46
C PRO A 182 -2.76 4.56 -14.93
N PRO A 183 -4.09 4.40 -15.13
CA PRO A 183 -4.73 3.13 -15.50
C PRO A 183 -4.21 2.48 -16.79
N VAL A 184 -3.70 3.28 -17.73
CA VAL A 184 -3.10 2.77 -18.99
C VAL A 184 -1.88 1.86 -18.76
N LEU A 185 -1.29 1.88 -17.56
CA LEU A 185 -0.15 1.06 -17.18
C LEU A 185 -0.53 -0.15 -16.31
N PHE A 186 -1.83 -0.45 -16.19
CA PHE A 186 -2.26 -1.60 -15.41
C PHE A 186 -1.96 -2.92 -16.11
N GLU A 187 -1.48 -3.86 -15.32
CA GLU A 187 -1.26 -5.24 -15.71
C GLU A 187 -2.59 -6.03 -15.78
N GLY A 188 -3.64 -5.56 -15.09
CA GLY A 188 -4.98 -6.18 -15.10
C GLY A 188 -6.09 -5.17 -14.81
N LEU A 189 -7.32 -5.54 -15.17
CA LEU A 189 -8.51 -4.74 -14.82
C LEU A 189 -8.71 -4.76 -13.29
N GLY A 190 -9.02 -3.59 -12.71
CA GLY A 190 -9.22 -3.43 -11.26
C GLY A 190 -7.94 -3.39 -10.43
N TYR A 191 -6.77 -3.17 -11.04
CA TYR A 191 -5.47 -3.25 -10.35
C TYR A 191 -4.96 -1.91 -9.80
N GLY A 192 -5.81 -0.88 -9.76
CA GLY A 192 -5.39 0.47 -9.34
C GLY A 192 -4.77 0.50 -7.96
N LEU A 193 -5.49 0.01 -6.95
CA LEU A 193 -5.01 -0.05 -5.57
C LEU A 193 -3.81 -0.99 -5.37
N ARG A 194 -3.52 -1.86 -6.35
CA ARG A 194 -2.35 -2.75 -6.34
C ARG A 194 -1.10 -2.07 -6.92
N ASN A 195 -1.20 -0.86 -7.45
CA ASN A 195 -0.11 -0.15 -8.12
C ASN A 195 0.71 0.73 -7.17
N VAL A 196 0.86 0.30 -5.92
CA VAL A 196 1.57 1.03 -4.85
C VAL A 196 2.79 0.24 -4.41
N MET A 197 3.99 0.75 -4.70
CA MET A 197 5.23 0.07 -4.31
C MET A 197 5.38 -0.05 -2.79
N ALA A 198 5.99 -1.14 -2.34
CA ALA A 198 6.23 -1.39 -0.91
C ALA A 198 6.96 -0.21 -0.24
N ASN A 199 7.92 0.44 -0.92
CA ASN A 199 8.59 1.62 -0.38
C ASN A 199 7.66 2.82 -0.17
N HIS A 200 6.62 3.01 -0.98
CA HIS A 200 5.63 4.07 -0.76
C HIS A 200 4.84 3.80 0.53
N VAL A 201 4.36 2.56 0.70
CA VAL A 201 3.68 2.13 1.93
C VAL A 201 4.56 2.40 3.15
N VAL A 202 5.81 1.96 3.10
CA VAL A 202 6.79 2.12 4.19
C VAL A 202 7.08 3.58 4.50
N ALA A 203 7.16 4.43 3.46
CA ALA A 203 7.39 5.86 3.63
C ALA A 203 6.18 6.56 4.27
N ILE A 204 4.96 6.16 3.90
CA ILE A 204 3.70 6.71 4.43
C ILE A 204 3.53 6.36 5.90
N THR A 205 3.86 5.13 6.30
CA THR A 205 3.69 4.64 7.68
C THR A 205 4.93 4.88 8.54
N ASN A 206 5.87 5.72 8.09
CA ASN A 206 7.10 6.06 8.81
C ASN A 206 7.89 4.83 9.30
N LYS A 207 8.00 3.80 8.45
CA LYS A 207 8.68 2.52 8.76
C LYS A 207 8.11 1.77 9.97
N ASN A 208 6.88 2.04 10.39
CA ASN A 208 6.22 1.21 11.40
C ASN A 208 5.74 -0.12 10.77
N THR A 209 6.30 -1.22 11.26
CA THR A 209 6.15 -2.56 10.65
C THR A 209 4.70 -3.01 10.50
N LEU A 210 3.90 -2.98 11.57
CA LEU A 210 2.52 -3.48 11.52
C LEU A 210 1.57 -2.50 10.82
N ASN A 211 1.79 -1.18 10.96
CA ASN A 211 1.02 -0.22 10.16
C ASN A 211 1.32 -0.33 8.66
N ALA A 212 2.57 -0.62 8.27
CA ALA A 212 2.91 -0.88 6.87
C ALA A 212 2.24 -2.16 6.34
N ALA A 213 2.23 -3.24 7.13
CA ALA A 213 1.51 -4.46 6.80
C ALA A 213 0.00 -4.19 6.61
N ALA A 214 -0.60 -3.45 7.55
CA ALA A 214 -2.00 -3.10 7.52
C ALA A 214 -2.37 -2.23 6.31
N LEU A 215 -1.64 -1.14 6.04
CA LEU A 215 -1.90 -0.29 4.88
C LEU A 215 -1.78 -1.09 3.57
N SER A 216 -0.74 -1.93 3.45
CA SER A 216 -0.56 -2.80 2.29
C SER A 216 -1.71 -3.81 2.16
N SER A 217 -2.13 -4.44 3.25
CA SER A 217 -3.19 -5.45 3.25
C SER A 217 -4.55 -4.82 2.95
N ILE A 218 -4.86 -3.65 3.52
CA ILE A 218 -6.09 -2.90 3.24
C ILE A 218 -6.18 -2.59 1.74
N MET A 219 -5.13 -2.06 1.13
CA MET A 219 -5.14 -1.75 -0.30
C MET A 219 -5.26 -3.00 -1.17
N GLU A 220 -4.47 -4.03 -0.87
CA GLU A 220 -4.49 -5.29 -1.64
C GLU A 220 -5.83 -6.02 -1.52
N GLN A 221 -6.38 -6.16 -0.30
CA GLN A 221 -7.64 -6.85 -0.06
C GLN A 221 -8.83 -6.05 -0.58
N THR A 222 -8.80 -4.71 -0.49
CA THR A 222 -9.80 -3.87 -1.16
C THR A 222 -9.74 -4.02 -2.68
N ALA A 223 -8.54 -4.14 -3.25
CA ALA A 223 -8.39 -4.43 -4.68
C ALA A 223 -9.00 -5.78 -5.05
N MET A 224 -9.01 -6.78 -4.15
CA MET A 224 -9.67 -8.07 -4.43
C MET A 224 -11.19 -7.93 -4.54
N PHE A 225 -11.80 -6.94 -3.88
CA PHE A 225 -13.20 -6.58 -4.13
C PHE A 225 -13.34 -5.89 -5.50
N GLU A 226 -12.43 -5.00 -5.87
CA GLU A 226 -12.44 -4.31 -7.17
C GLU A 226 -12.27 -5.28 -8.36
N THR A 227 -11.43 -6.30 -8.22
CA THR A 227 -11.21 -7.33 -9.25
C THR A 227 -12.32 -8.40 -9.30
N GLY A 228 -13.20 -8.42 -8.30
CA GLY A 228 -14.22 -9.44 -8.12
C GLY A 228 -13.72 -10.76 -7.52
N ASP A 229 -12.42 -10.86 -7.16
CA ASP A 229 -11.86 -12.04 -6.50
C ASP A 229 -12.51 -12.28 -5.12
N ALA A 230 -12.85 -11.23 -4.39
CA ALA A 230 -13.53 -11.27 -3.10
C ALA A 230 -15.07 -11.26 -3.23
N THR A 231 -15.62 -12.10 -4.12
CA THR A 231 -17.08 -12.21 -4.34
C THR A 231 -17.61 -13.59 -3.98
N GLY A 232 -18.79 -13.65 -3.36
CA GLY A 232 -19.50 -14.89 -3.09
C GLY A 232 -18.72 -15.83 -2.18
N ALA A 233 -18.39 -17.03 -2.65
CA ALA A 233 -17.71 -18.05 -1.85
C ALA A 233 -16.32 -17.61 -1.34
N TYR A 234 -15.70 -16.63 -1.98
CA TYR A 234 -14.34 -16.18 -1.67
C TYR A 234 -14.29 -14.96 -0.74
N GLU A 235 -15.40 -14.23 -0.58
CA GLU A 235 -15.45 -12.99 0.20
C GLU A 235 -14.96 -13.21 1.64
N ARG A 236 -15.47 -14.25 2.32
CA ARG A 236 -15.06 -14.61 3.69
C ARG A 236 -13.56 -14.87 3.81
N SER A 237 -12.94 -15.52 2.82
CA SER A 237 -11.50 -15.81 2.84
C SER A 237 -10.65 -14.56 2.76
N HIS A 238 -11.07 -13.57 1.97
CA HIS A 238 -10.41 -12.28 1.86
C HIS A 238 -10.62 -11.42 3.12
N LEU A 239 -11.82 -11.43 3.72
CA LEU A 239 -12.09 -10.74 4.97
C LEU A 239 -11.27 -11.31 6.14
N LEU A 240 -11.23 -12.64 6.30
CA LEU A 240 -10.39 -13.28 7.31
C LEU A 240 -8.90 -13.02 7.04
N GLY A 241 -8.49 -13.03 5.76
CA GLY A 241 -7.15 -12.65 5.35
C GLY A 241 -6.76 -11.23 5.79
N LEU A 242 -7.63 -10.25 5.53
CA LEU A 242 -7.44 -8.87 5.99
C LEU A 242 -7.37 -8.80 7.51
N ALA A 243 -8.30 -9.47 8.21
CA ALA A 243 -8.39 -9.47 9.66
C ALA A 243 -7.11 -10.02 10.33
N PHE A 244 -6.74 -11.26 10.01
CA PHE A 244 -5.65 -11.96 10.70
C PHE A 244 -4.27 -11.52 10.22
N GLN A 245 -4.04 -11.42 8.90
CA GLN A 245 -2.73 -11.01 8.38
C GLN A 245 -2.54 -9.50 8.46
N GLY A 246 -3.54 -8.72 8.03
CA GLY A 246 -3.41 -7.27 7.90
C GLY A 246 -3.63 -6.51 9.21
N LEU A 247 -4.62 -6.93 10.01
CA LEU A 247 -5.12 -6.16 11.16
C LEU A 247 -4.83 -6.83 12.52
N ASN A 248 -3.98 -7.86 12.55
CA ASN A 248 -3.58 -8.54 13.78
C ASN A 248 -4.77 -9.02 14.63
N ALA A 249 -5.80 -9.57 13.99
CA ALA A 249 -6.97 -10.12 14.68
C ALA A 249 -6.54 -11.17 15.71
N ASN A 250 -7.17 -11.12 16.89
CA ASN A 250 -6.91 -11.97 18.05
C ASN A 250 -5.44 -11.96 18.51
N ASN A 251 -4.71 -10.88 18.18
CA ASN A 251 -3.29 -10.71 18.47
C ASN A 251 -2.35 -11.77 17.85
N LEU A 252 -2.83 -12.55 16.88
CA LEU A 252 -2.14 -13.75 16.39
C LEU A 252 -0.74 -13.43 15.82
N VAL A 253 -0.63 -12.40 14.96
CA VAL A 253 0.67 -12.02 14.37
C VAL A 253 1.64 -11.57 15.45
N TYR A 254 1.17 -10.74 16.38
CA TYR A 254 2.01 -10.22 17.46
C TYR A 254 2.51 -11.34 18.38
N GLU A 255 1.64 -12.25 18.83
CA GLU A 255 2.04 -13.36 19.71
C GLU A 255 3.00 -14.33 19.00
N LEU A 256 2.74 -14.68 17.73
CA LEU A 256 3.66 -15.51 16.94
C LEU A 256 5.06 -14.88 16.88
N VAL A 257 5.16 -13.57 16.63
CA VAL A 257 6.45 -12.85 16.61
C VAL A 257 7.10 -12.82 17.99
N LYS A 258 6.32 -12.57 19.04
CA LYS A 258 6.81 -12.46 20.42
C LYS A 258 7.39 -13.78 20.92
N GLU A 259 6.68 -14.89 20.68
CA GLU A 259 7.14 -16.24 21.05
C GLU A 259 8.37 -16.67 20.23
N ASN A 260 8.45 -16.24 18.97
CA ASN A 260 9.52 -16.62 18.05
C ASN A 260 10.60 -15.53 17.85
N GLY A 261 10.71 -14.55 18.75
CA GLY A 261 11.64 -13.42 18.58
C GLY A 261 13.13 -13.82 18.51
N LYS A 262 13.47 -15.05 18.91
CA LYS A 262 14.80 -15.68 18.78
C LYS A 262 14.76 -16.99 17.98
N GLY A 263 13.66 -17.21 17.26
CA GLY A 263 13.38 -18.43 16.51
C GLY A 263 13.83 -18.36 15.06
N SER A 264 13.17 -19.17 14.24
CA SER A 264 13.37 -19.24 12.79
C SER A 264 12.02 -19.34 12.07
N VAL A 265 12.03 -19.40 10.74
CA VAL A 265 10.81 -19.68 9.96
C VAL A 265 10.15 -20.98 10.40
N GLY A 266 10.93 -22.03 10.68
CA GLY A 266 10.41 -23.33 11.11
C GLY A 266 9.73 -23.29 12.49
N THR A 267 10.26 -22.52 13.45
CA THR A 267 9.64 -22.44 14.79
C THR A 267 8.35 -21.61 14.76
N VAL A 268 8.25 -20.60 13.88
CA VAL A 268 7.00 -19.88 13.63
C VAL A 268 5.93 -20.83 13.07
N ILE A 269 6.32 -21.71 12.13
CA ILE A 269 5.41 -22.74 11.59
C ILE A 269 4.96 -23.70 12.70
N GLU A 270 5.88 -24.21 13.50
CA GLU A 270 5.56 -25.10 14.64
C GLU A 270 4.55 -24.44 15.60
N THR A 271 4.80 -23.19 15.98
CA THR A 271 3.92 -22.41 16.87
C THR A 271 2.53 -22.22 16.25
N LEU A 272 2.47 -21.82 14.97
CA LEU A 272 1.22 -21.60 14.27
C LEU A 272 0.39 -22.89 14.14
N VAL A 273 1.02 -24.00 13.78
CA VAL A 273 0.34 -25.30 13.66
C VAL A 273 -0.20 -25.74 15.02
N GLY A 274 0.56 -25.53 16.10
CA GLY A 274 0.10 -25.77 17.47
C GLY A 274 -1.15 -24.97 17.81
N LEU A 275 -1.14 -23.67 17.57
CA LEU A 275 -2.30 -22.79 17.81
C LEU A 275 -3.51 -23.15 16.94
N ALA A 276 -3.29 -23.46 15.66
CA ALA A 276 -4.36 -23.86 14.75
C ALA A 276 -5.04 -25.18 15.17
N LEU A 277 -4.29 -26.10 15.81
CA LEU A 277 -4.84 -27.32 16.41
C LEU A 277 -5.61 -27.03 17.70
N GLU A 278 -5.07 -26.17 18.56
CA GLU A 278 -5.70 -25.75 19.81
C GLU A 278 -7.05 -25.05 19.56
N ASP A 279 -7.08 -24.15 18.57
CA ASP A 279 -8.27 -23.41 18.16
C ASP A 279 -9.24 -24.25 17.31
N GLY A 280 -8.88 -25.50 16.98
CA GLY A 280 -9.72 -26.40 16.19
C GLY A 280 -9.91 -25.98 14.72
N VAL A 281 -9.03 -25.12 14.20
CA VAL A 281 -9.03 -24.67 12.80
C VAL A 281 -8.61 -25.81 11.86
N ILE A 282 -7.75 -26.70 12.34
CA ILE A 282 -7.28 -27.90 11.63
C ILE A 282 -7.41 -29.13 12.52
N ARG A 283 -7.39 -30.33 11.91
CA ARG A 283 -7.37 -31.60 12.64
C ARG A 283 -6.57 -32.66 11.90
N VAL A 284 -6.16 -33.71 12.60
CA VAL A 284 -5.51 -34.86 11.97
C VAL A 284 -6.52 -35.60 11.09
N LEU A 285 -6.23 -35.70 9.79
CA LEU A 285 -6.98 -36.52 8.85
C LEU A 285 -6.60 -37.99 8.99
N LYS A 286 -5.30 -38.29 8.93
CA LYS A 286 -4.77 -39.65 9.05
C LYS A 286 -3.30 -39.68 9.43
N LYS A 287 -2.89 -40.80 10.04
CA LYS A 287 -1.49 -41.11 10.32
C LYS A 287 -0.92 -42.03 9.24
N MET A 288 0.21 -41.64 8.67
CA MET A 288 0.94 -42.38 7.63
C MET A 288 1.81 -43.48 8.26
N ASN A 289 2.32 -44.40 7.44
CA ASN A 289 3.14 -45.55 7.89
C ASN A 289 4.40 -45.15 8.66
N SER A 290 5.00 -44.00 8.33
CA SER A 290 6.18 -43.45 9.04
C SER A 290 5.86 -42.89 10.42
N GLY A 291 4.57 -42.72 10.74
CA GLY A 291 4.10 -41.99 11.92
C GLY A 291 3.75 -40.52 11.67
N TYR A 292 3.98 -40.01 10.45
CA TYR A 292 3.60 -38.65 10.06
C TYR A 292 2.09 -38.43 10.11
N ASN A 293 1.64 -37.34 10.72
CA ASN A 293 0.23 -36.95 10.75
C ASN A 293 -0.05 -36.02 9.58
N MET A 294 -0.94 -36.45 8.68
CA MET A 294 -1.51 -35.59 7.66
C MET A 294 -2.74 -34.89 8.24
N TYR A 295 -2.82 -33.58 8.09
CA TYR A 295 -3.90 -32.75 8.61
C TYR A 295 -4.91 -32.38 7.51
N GLU A 296 -6.11 -32.00 7.90
CA GLU A 296 -7.12 -31.36 7.04
C GLU A 296 -7.68 -30.11 7.74
N PRO A 297 -8.08 -29.07 6.98
CA PRO A 297 -8.72 -27.92 7.55
C PRO A 297 -10.16 -28.25 7.98
N VAL A 298 -10.53 -27.82 9.18
CA VAL A 298 -11.94 -27.81 9.62
C VAL A 298 -12.67 -26.66 8.94
N ASP A 299 -11.97 -25.53 8.80
CA ASP A 299 -12.41 -24.35 8.04
C ASP A 299 -11.29 -23.88 7.10
N TRP A 300 -11.56 -23.99 5.79
CA TRP A 300 -10.59 -23.67 4.73
C TRP A 300 -10.19 -22.19 4.71
N ALA A 301 -11.16 -21.29 4.91
CA ALA A 301 -10.91 -19.86 4.83
C ALA A 301 -10.17 -19.37 6.08
N LEU A 302 -10.51 -19.91 7.24
CA LEU A 302 -9.85 -19.59 8.51
C LEU A 302 -8.43 -20.19 8.56
N TRP A 303 -8.23 -21.42 8.09
CA TRP A 303 -6.88 -21.99 7.93
C TRP A 303 -5.99 -21.10 7.06
N ASN A 304 -6.49 -20.67 5.91
CA ASN A 304 -5.73 -19.78 5.03
C ASN A 304 -5.37 -18.46 5.72
N ALA A 305 -6.27 -17.91 6.55
CA ALA A 305 -6.00 -16.69 7.31
C ALA A 305 -4.95 -16.90 8.42
N TYR A 306 -4.99 -18.03 9.14
CA TYR A 306 -3.97 -18.41 10.13
C TYR A 306 -2.60 -18.58 9.47
N ALA A 307 -2.53 -19.33 8.37
CA ALA A 307 -1.31 -19.48 7.59
C ALA A 307 -0.79 -18.13 7.08
N ALA A 308 -1.66 -17.22 6.64
CA ALA A 308 -1.28 -15.88 6.18
C ALA A 308 -0.73 -15.00 7.32
N ALA A 309 -1.27 -15.11 8.54
CA ALA A 309 -0.73 -14.45 9.74
C ALA A 309 0.66 -15.01 10.10
N GLY A 310 0.82 -16.33 10.08
CA GLY A 310 2.10 -16.99 10.30
C GLY A 310 3.16 -16.61 9.27
N LEU A 311 2.78 -16.46 8.00
CA LEU A 311 3.67 -15.98 6.94
C LEU A 311 4.21 -14.59 7.24
N LEU A 312 3.34 -13.67 7.69
CA LEU A 312 3.76 -12.31 8.04
C LEU A 312 4.69 -12.34 9.25
N ALA A 313 4.34 -13.11 10.28
CA ALA A 313 5.17 -13.30 11.48
C ALA A 313 6.56 -13.88 11.13
N ALA A 314 6.62 -14.89 10.25
CA ALA A 314 7.87 -15.47 9.78
C ALA A 314 8.76 -14.45 9.06
N ASN A 315 8.16 -13.56 8.26
CA ASN A 315 8.88 -12.46 7.61
C ASN A 315 9.40 -11.44 8.63
N ILE A 316 8.62 -11.12 9.68
CA ILE A 316 9.08 -10.24 10.77
C ILE A 316 10.27 -10.88 11.50
N VAL A 317 10.17 -12.15 11.87
CA VAL A 317 11.22 -12.89 12.59
C VAL A 317 12.50 -12.99 11.73
N ASN A 318 12.40 -13.49 10.50
CA ASN A 318 13.58 -13.77 9.69
C ASN A 318 14.24 -12.49 9.12
N CYS A 319 13.46 -11.58 8.54
CA CYS A 319 14.00 -10.32 8.03
C CYS A 319 14.43 -9.41 9.20
N GLY A 320 13.75 -9.48 10.34
CA GLY A 320 14.12 -8.76 11.56
C GLY A 320 15.42 -9.27 12.18
N ALA A 321 15.68 -10.57 12.16
CA ALA A 321 16.95 -11.14 12.60
C ALA A 321 18.12 -10.66 11.72
N ALA A 322 17.92 -10.60 10.40
CA ALA A 322 18.94 -10.14 9.46
C ALA A 322 19.07 -8.61 9.37
N ARG A 323 18.01 -7.87 9.74
CA ARG A 323 17.84 -6.43 9.47
C ARG A 323 18.10 -6.06 8.00
N ALA A 324 17.72 -6.96 7.09
CA ALA A 324 17.94 -6.85 5.66
C ALA A 324 16.72 -7.37 4.88
N ALA A 325 16.14 -6.53 4.02
CA ALA A 325 14.90 -6.85 3.31
C ALA A 325 15.05 -7.94 2.25
N GLN A 326 16.26 -8.22 1.76
CA GLN A 326 16.49 -9.18 0.67
C GLN A 326 16.01 -10.60 0.99
N ALA A 327 15.90 -10.96 2.29
CA ALA A 327 15.45 -12.28 2.72
C ALA A 327 13.94 -12.51 2.53
N VAL A 328 13.15 -11.48 2.25
CA VAL A 328 11.68 -11.57 2.20
C VAL A 328 11.19 -12.59 1.18
N ALA A 329 11.75 -12.59 -0.03
CA ALA A 329 11.27 -13.46 -1.11
C ALA A 329 11.51 -14.94 -0.79
N SER A 330 12.68 -15.24 -0.21
CA SER A 330 13.03 -16.59 0.26
C SER A 330 12.19 -17.00 1.47
N THR A 331 11.90 -16.07 2.38
CA THR A 331 11.04 -16.34 3.54
C THR A 331 9.61 -16.64 3.12
N VAL A 332 9.07 -15.86 2.17
CA VAL A 332 7.74 -16.11 1.58
C VAL A 332 7.67 -17.48 0.91
N LEU A 333 8.72 -17.88 0.17
CA LEU A 333 8.80 -19.19 -0.45
C LEU A 333 8.84 -20.30 0.61
N TYR A 334 9.91 -20.34 1.43
CA TYR A 334 10.17 -21.48 2.31
C TYR A 334 9.25 -21.56 3.52
N TYR A 335 8.57 -20.47 3.91
CA TYR A 335 7.49 -20.57 4.88
C TYR A 335 6.39 -21.49 4.37
N ASN A 336 5.96 -21.31 3.12
CA ASN A 336 4.88 -22.11 2.54
C ASN A 336 5.34 -23.54 2.27
N ASP A 337 6.50 -23.71 1.63
CA ASP A 337 7.08 -25.04 1.35
C ASP A 337 7.17 -25.89 2.64
N ILE A 338 7.78 -25.33 3.70
CA ILE A 338 7.92 -26.06 4.97
C ILE A 338 6.55 -26.30 5.62
N LEU A 339 5.62 -25.34 5.58
CA LEU A 339 4.28 -25.51 6.14
C LEU A 339 3.51 -26.65 5.48
N GLU A 340 3.60 -26.75 4.14
CA GLU A 340 2.96 -27.80 3.36
C GLU A 340 3.56 -29.17 3.69
N TYR A 341 4.89 -29.29 3.75
CA TYR A 341 5.53 -30.57 4.09
C TYR A 341 5.41 -30.95 5.57
N GLU A 342 5.27 -30.00 6.48
CA GLU A 342 5.05 -30.27 7.91
C GLU A 342 3.65 -30.84 8.18
N THR A 343 2.65 -30.45 7.39
CA THR A 343 1.23 -30.74 7.72
C THR A 343 0.44 -31.51 6.65
N GLY A 344 0.84 -31.43 5.38
CA GLY A 344 0.04 -31.86 4.23
C GLY A 344 -1.15 -30.95 3.92
N LEU A 345 -1.27 -29.81 4.61
CA LEU A 345 -2.26 -28.76 4.32
C LEU A 345 -1.76 -27.88 3.17
N PRO A 346 -2.66 -27.22 2.42
CA PRO A 346 -2.24 -26.22 1.45
C PRO A 346 -1.64 -25.00 2.15
N GLY A 347 -0.59 -24.43 1.56
CA GLY A 347 0.01 -23.18 1.98
C GLY A 347 -0.87 -21.96 1.69
N VAL A 348 -0.35 -20.78 2.01
CA VAL A 348 -1.07 -19.51 1.89
C VAL A 348 -1.49 -19.26 0.44
N ASP A 349 -2.76 -18.87 0.29
CA ASP A 349 -3.40 -18.63 -0.99
C ASP A 349 -3.34 -19.84 -1.92
N PHE A 350 -3.33 -21.05 -1.33
CA PHE A 350 -3.31 -22.35 -2.01
C PHE A 350 -2.13 -22.50 -2.98
N GLY A 351 -0.94 -22.14 -2.51
CA GLY A 351 0.34 -22.23 -3.26
C GLY A 351 0.64 -21.00 -4.14
N ARG A 352 -0.30 -20.07 -4.32
CA ARG A 352 -0.05 -18.84 -5.10
C ARG A 352 1.01 -17.95 -4.46
N VAL A 353 1.04 -17.88 -3.13
CA VAL A 353 2.06 -17.11 -2.40
C VAL A 353 3.44 -17.74 -2.54
N GLU A 354 3.55 -19.07 -2.47
CA GLU A 354 4.82 -19.75 -2.71
C GLU A 354 5.34 -19.48 -4.12
N GLY A 355 4.45 -19.58 -5.13
CA GLY A 355 4.78 -19.23 -6.51
C GLY A 355 5.26 -17.78 -6.68
N VAL A 356 4.65 -16.83 -5.97
CA VAL A 356 5.18 -15.45 -5.88
C VAL A 356 6.56 -15.45 -5.24
N GLY A 357 6.78 -16.20 -4.15
CA GLY A 357 8.09 -16.34 -3.50
C GLY A 357 9.18 -16.82 -4.47
N VAL A 358 8.87 -17.77 -5.36
CA VAL A 358 9.78 -18.25 -6.42
C VAL A 358 10.14 -17.13 -7.39
N GLY A 359 9.14 -16.51 -8.03
CA GLY A 359 9.35 -15.46 -9.02
C GLY A 359 10.03 -14.22 -8.42
N PHE A 360 9.58 -13.80 -7.25
CA PHE A 360 10.15 -12.68 -6.52
C PHE A 360 11.61 -12.93 -6.14
N SER A 361 11.95 -14.16 -5.70
CA SER A 361 13.35 -14.51 -5.42
C SER A 361 14.21 -14.41 -6.68
N PHE A 362 13.74 -14.98 -7.80
CA PHE A 362 14.44 -14.92 -9.08
C PHE A 362 14.66 -13.48 -9.58
N PHE A 363 13.61 -12.65 -9.61
CA PHE A 363 13.68 -11.28 -10.12
C PHE A 363 14.26 -10.25 -9.14
N SER A 364 14.64 -10.68 -7.93
CA SER A 364 15.46 -9.86 -7.01
C SER A 364 16.92 -10.28 -6.96
N HIS A 365 17.29 -11.38 -7.63
CA HIS A 365 18.64 -11.95 -7.60
C HIS A 365 19.18 -12.32 -8.99
N SER A 366 18.56 -11.83 -10.06
CA SER A 366 18.96 -12.15 -11.44
C SER A 366 19.11 -10.90 -12.31
N ILE A 367 19.56 -11.12 -13.55
CA ILE A 367 19.86 -10.08 -14.53
C ILE A 367 18.65 -9.72 -15.43
N TYR A 368 17.52 -10.42 -15.29
CA TYR A 368 16.43 -10.38 -16.29
C TYR A 368 15.40 -9.29 -16.06
N GLY A 369 15.45 -8.59 -14.93
CA GLY A 369 14.48 -7.56 -14.55
C GLY A 369 14.23 -7.55 -13.05
N GLY A 370 13.16 -6.88 -12.62
CA GLY A 370 12.85 -6.70 -11.21
C GLY A 370 13.79 -5.72 -10.51
N GLY A 371 14.16 -6.00 -9.27
CA GLY A 371 14.94 -5.08 -8.44
C GLY A 371 14.94 -5.45 -6.95
N GLY A 372 15.22 -4.47 -6.10
CA GLY A 372 15.14 -4.64 -4.64
C GLY A 372 13.67 -4.79 -4.18
N PRO A 373 13.41 -5.45 -3.03
CA PRO A 373 12.06 -5.73 -2.54
C PRO A 373 11.11 -4.53 -2.51
N GLY A 374 11.65 -3.35 -2.19
CA GLY A 374 10.89 -2.12 -2.04
C GLY A 374 10.24 -1.58 -3.31
N THR A 375 10.64 -2.05 -4.49
CA THR A 375 10.07 -1.58 -5.78
C THR A 375 8.88 -2.43 -6.26
N PHE A 376 8.59 -3.57 -5.61
CA PHE A 376 7.50 -4.45 -5.99
C PHE A 376 6.15 -3.99 -5.43
N HIS A 377 5.07 -4.41 -6.11
CA HIS A 377 3.67 -4.14 -5.77
C HIS A 377 2.74 -5.17 -6.44
N GLY A 378 1.46 -5.19 -6.08
CA GLY A 378 0.50 -6.17 -6.59
C GLY A 378 0.09 -5.99 -8.06
N ASN A 379 0.42 -4.85 -8.66
CA ASN A 379 0.31 -4.60 -10.12
C ASN A 379 1.60 -4.96 -10.87
N HIS A 380 2.70 -5.35 -10.21
CA HIS A 380 3.92 -5.75 -10.90
C HIS A 380 3.80 -7.20 -11.41
N VAL A 381 4.22 -7.46 -12.65
CA VAL A 381 4.05 -8.76 -13.34
C VAL A 381 4.57 -9.96 -12.53
N VAL A 382 5.62 -9.77 -11.73
CA VAL A 382 6.25 -10.81 -10.88
C VAL A 382 5.46 -11.11 -9.61
N THR A 383 4.80 -10.12 -9.01
CA THR A 383 4.26 -10.22 -7.65
C THR A 383 2.74 -10.10 -7.60
N ARG A 384 2.07 -10.06 -8.77
CA ARG A 384 0.61 -9.94 -8.90
C ARG A 384 -0.18 -11.22 -8.64
N HIS A 385 0.47 -12.37 -8.62
CA HIS A 385 -0.18 -13.69 -8.68
C HIS A 385 -0.92 -14.06 -7.39
N ALA A 386 -0.35 -13.72 -6.23
CA ALA A 386 -1.03 -13.86 -4.95
C ALA A 386 -2.12 -12.80 -4.81
N LYS A 387 -3.26 -13.21 -4.26
CA LYS A 387 -4.47 -12.40 -4.13
C LYS A 387 -4.49 -11.63 -2.81
N GLY A 388 -3.47 -10.80 -2.64
CA GLY A 388 -3.34 -9.84 -1.53
C GLY A 388 -2.52 -10.30 -0.32
N TYR A 389 -1.95 -11.50 -0.36
CA TYR A 389 -1.26 -12.10 0.78
C TYR A 389 0.28 -11.94 0.79
N ALA A 390 0.89 -11.56 -0.35
CA ALA A 390 2.35 -11.51 -0.50
C ALA A 390 2.96 -10.11 -0.28
N ILE A 391 2.36 -9.06 -0.86
CA ILE A 391 2.90 -7.68 -0.80
C ILE A 391 3.01 -7.13 0.64
N PRO A 392 2.10 -7.44 1.59
CA PRO A 392 2.28 -7.03 2.99
C PRO A 392 3.63 -7.48 3.58
N CYS A 393 4.16 -8.63 3.17
CA CYS A 393 5.46 -9.12 3.62
C CYS A 393 6.62 -8.26 3.09
N ALA A 394 6.53 -7.78 1.85
CA ALA A 394 7.52 -6.86 1.27
C ALA A 394 7.55 -5.51 2.01
N ALA A 395 6.37 -4.97 2.37
CA ALA A 395 6.28 -3.74 3.16
C ALA A 395 6.91 -3.92 4.55
N VAL A 396 6.63 -5.03 5.23
CA VAL A 396 7.24 -5.38 6.53
C VAL A 396 8.76 -5.50 6.42
N ALA A 397 9.27 -6.25 5.46
CA ALA A 397 10.70 -6.45 5.30
C ALA A 397 11.45 -5.13 5.05
N MET A 398 10.87 -4.23 4.27
CA MET A 398 11.43 -2.90 4.03
C MET A 398 11.37 -1.97 5.25
N CYS A 399 10.42 -2.14 6.18
CA CYS A 399 10.46 -1.44 7.47
C CYS A 399 11.65 -1.91 8.34
N LEU A 400 11.98 -3.20 8.24
CA LEU A 400 13.02 -3.85 9.04
C LEU A 400 14.43 -3.65 8.47
N ASP A 401 14.56 -3.22 7.21
CA ASP A 401 15.86 -2.98 6.57
C ASP A 401 16.64 -1.85 7.23
N ALA A 402 17.90 -2.12 7.61
CA ALA A 402 18.77 -1.15 8.25
C ALA A 402 19.64 -0.34 7.25
N GLY A 403 19.26 -0.27 5.97
CA GLY A 403 19.98 0.46 4.94
C GLY A 403 20.86 -0.42 4.07
N THR A 404 20.42 -1.65 3.78
CA THR A 404 21.14 -2.59 2.90
C THR A 404 20.71 -2.44 1.44
N GLN A 405 19.58 -1.77 1.18
CA GLN A 405 19.02 -1.59 -0.16
C GLN A 405 19.55 -0.34 -0.88
N MET A 406 19.97 -0.51 -2.14
CA MET A 406 20.31 0.60 -3.04
C MET A 406 19.08 1.41 -3.48
N PHE A 407 17.97 0.72 -3.77
CA PHE A 407 16.67 1.31 -4.05
C PHE A 407 15.84 1.39 -2.76
N SER A 408 16.36 2.15 -1.80
CA SER A 408 15.75 2.33 -0.49
C SER A 408 14.47 3.17 -0.53
N VAL A 409 13.79 3.24 0.62
CA VAL A 409 12.63 4.10 0.85
C VAL A 409 12.95 5.56 0.53
N GLU A 410 14.07 6.07 1.02
CA GLU A 410 14.51 7.46 0.83
C GLU A 410 14.75 7.77 -0.65
N ARG A 411 15.32 6.81 -1.39
CA ARG A 411 15.64 7.02 -2.81
C ARG A 411 14.39 7.02 -3.71
N THR A 412 13.42 6.18 -3.39
CA THR A 412 12.28 5.90 -4.27
C THR A 412 11.01 6.65 -3.87
N SER A 413 10.90 7.03 -2.60
CA SER A 413 9.61 7.41 -1.99
C SER A 413 9.69 8.66 -1.11
N ALA A 414 10.78 9.45 -1.16
CA ALA A 414 10.95 10.63 -0.31
C ALA A 414 9.79 11.63 -0.41
N LEU A 415 9.37 11.99 -1.63
CA LEU A 415 8.25 12.92 -1.85
C LEU A 415 6.94 12.35 -1.31
N ILE A 416 6.67 11.07 -1.62
CA ILE A 416 5.45 10.40 -1.17
C ILE A 416 5.39 10.34 0.36
N GLY A 417 6.46 9.89 1.02
CA GLY A 417 6.52 9.83 2.49
C GLY A 417 6.33 11.20 3.13
N THR A 418 7.04 12.21 2.64
CA THR A 418 6.93 13.60 3.14
C THR A 418 5.50 14.13 3.10
N VAL A 419 4.75 13.81 2.04
CA VAL A 419 3.43 14.38 1.80
C VAL A 419 2.33 13.52 2.43
N TYR A 420 2.30 12.23 2.13
CA TYR A 420 1.18 11.36 2.49
C TYR A 420 1.25 10.82 3.92
N SER A 421 2.42 10.83 4.57
CA SER A 421 2.51 10.50 6.01
C SER A 421 1.83 11.54 6.91
N THR A 422 1.48 12.71 6.37
CA THR A 422 0.68 13.72 7.09
C THR A 422 -0.80 13.35 7.21
N ILE A 423 -1.27 12.34 6.47
CA ILE A 423 -2.64 11.83 6.56
C ILE A 423 -2.67 10.70 7.58
N ASP A 424 -3.26 10.96 8.76
CA ASP A 424 -3.22 10.05 9.90
C ASP A 424 -3.80 8.66 9.59
N THR A 425 -4.91 8.59 8.85
CA THR A 425 -5.53 7.31 8.46
C THR A 425 -4.66 6.45 7.55
N LEU A 426 -3.74 7.06 6.80
CA LEU A 426 -2.75 6.33 6.02
C LEU A 426 -1.54 5.93 6.86
N ARG A 427 -1.10 6.79 7.80
CA ARG A 427 0.08 6.55 8.63
C ARG A 427 -0.16 5.48 9.71
N GLU A 428 -1.34 5.48 10.33
CA GLU A 428 -1.71 4.64 11.48
C GLU A 428 -3.02 3.87 11.24
N PRO A 429 -3.13 3.12 10.13
CA PRO A 429 -4.41 2.55 9.67
C PRO A 429 -5.06 1.59 10.68
N ILE A 430 -4.29 0.81 11.44
CA ILE A 430 -4.84 -0.18 12.40
C ILE A 430 -5.76 0.52 13.41
N LYS A 431 -5.29 1.65 13.96
CA LYS A 431 -6.04 2.43 14.95
C LYS A 431 -7.38 2.87 14.37
N PHE A 432 -7.37 3.53 13.21
CA PHE A 432 -8.58 4.10 12.62
C PHE A 432 -9.54 3.03 12.10
N VAL A 433 -9.03 1.91 11.58
CA VAL A 433 -9.88 0.79 11.16
C VAL A 433 -10.58 0.15 12.35
N ALA A 434 -9.89 -0.01 13.49
CA ALA A 434 -10.50 -0.50 14.71
C ALA A 434 -11.55 0.46 15.28
N GLU A 435 -11.26 1.77 15.31
CA GLU A 435 -12.24 2.81 15.68
C GLU A 435 -13.47 2.75 14.77
N GLY A 436 -13.28 2.70 13.46
CA GLY A 436 -14.36 2.58 12.48
C GLY A 436 -15.16 1.28 12.60
N ALA A 437 -14.52 0.17 12.98
CA ALA A 437 -15.21 -1.09 13.25
C ALA A 437 -16.08 -0.98 14.52
N GLY A 438 -15.56 -0.34 15.58
CA GLY A 438 -16.31 -0.04 16.80
C GLY A 438 -17.57 0.82 16.55
N GLU A 439 -17.51 1.75 15.59
CA GLU A 439 -18.65 2.61 15.23
C GLU A 439 -19.80 1.88 14.52
N ILE A 440 -19.50 0.76 13.84
CA ILE A 440 -20.47 0.04 13.01
C ILE A 440 -20.81 -1.37 13.50
N LYS A 441 -20.09 -1.92 14.49
CA LYS A 441 -20.28 -3.31 14.95
C LYS A 441 -21.72 -3.63 15.37
N ASP A 442 -22.42 -2.67 15.99
CA ASP A 442 -23.82 -2.83 16.43
C ASP A 442 -24.85 -2.55 15.33
N LYS A 443 -24.40 -2.08 14.16
CA LYS A 443 -25.26 -1.71 13.01
C LYS A 443 -25.30 -2.80 11.93
N ILE A 444 -24.50 -3.86 12.09
CA ILE A 444 -24.28 -4.90 11.08
C ILE A 444 -25.32 -6.02 11.13
#